data_AF-A0A538QLU0-F1
#
_entry.id   AF-A0A538QLU0-F1
#
_cell.length_a   1.000
_cell.length_b   1.000
_cell.length_c   1.000
_cell.angle_alpha   90.00
_cell.angle_beta   90.00
_cell.angle_gamma   90.00
#
_symmetry.space_group_name_H-M   'P 1'
#
loop_
_entity.id
_entity.type
_entity.pdbx_description
1 polymer ?
#
loop_
_entity_poly.entity_id
_entity_poly.type
_entity_poly.pdbx_seq_one_letter_code
_entity_poly.pdbx_strand_id
1 'polypeptide(L)'
;MTARAAVEGGDPTLCHIATDGETYGHHHRYGDMALAWALQQVEHGWNGTRLTNYAEFRARVPATWEVAIAENTSWSCVHGTARWREDCGCSAGHPGWNQRWRRPLRDTFDWLRDQAAAALDNVGRILFRDPWGARDAYIAVVLDRTPAARDRFLASHAAHPLDPEERVRALSLMELARHAMLMYTSCGWYFDDLSGIETVQCMQYAARVAELVDEVGGAPIEPELIDRLSAASSNLAEEGDGRQVWTRRVQPARVDSTKVSAHVAVHALIEPDAPRSIDVYGYHVEFVDHIERRTGRTRMVAGIVRVRSQLTEIATTLCFAGLHLGEQHVTGGVRPPPPRDGWAAIVEELTGAFRTADVFAAQRAIARHFPGHELSLSSLLPGSRERVLGAVLADALAGADADLAAAYDRHAPLIRWLVAHDLPVPEVLHAIAEATLRRRVLGTLRADHASFSQLREHIIEALDVKVSLDTPEIALAASEGLRRLIEHVVGPDGTLDVAALDTIARAAEVAARMRSAVDLWLAQNATWRLLDRLPDLRRRGAAGDDDSAQAAANLERLARALRLAVR
;
A
#
# COMPACT_ATOMS: atom_id res chain seq x y z
N MET A 1 -27.93 -17.11 25.83
CA MET A 1 -28.63 -16.67 27.06
C MET A 1 -29.36 -15.37 26.76
N THR A 2 -30.58 -15.28 27.23
CA THR A 2 -31.65 -14.34 26.89
C THR A 2 -31.38 -12.90 27.34
N ALA A 3 -31.05 -12.00 26.40
CA ALA A 3 -31.14 -10.54 26.59
C ALA A 3 -32.59 -10.02 26.66
N ARG A 4 -33.57 -10.92 26.66
CA ARG A 4 -35.01 -10.60 26.51
C ARG A 4 -35.69 -10.14 27.80
N ALA A 5 -35.01 -10.21 28.96
CA ALA A 5 -35.63 -9.95 30.26
C ALA A 5 -35.51 -8.49 30.76
N ALA A 6 -34.86 -7.59 30.02
CA ALA A 6 -34.69 -6.19 30.43
C ALA A 6 -35.73 -5.21 29.83
N VAL A 7 -36.73 -5.70 29.07
CA VAL A 7 -37.64 -4.88 28.25
C VAL A 7 -39.10 -4.95 28.73
N GLU A 8 -39.33 -4.91 30.05
CA GLU A 8 -40.71 -4.84 30.60
C GLU A 8 -41.02 -3.54 31.36
N GLY A 9 -40.11 -2.56 31.37
CA GLY A 9 -40.39 -1.19 31.84
C GLY A 9 -40.61 -0.26 30.66
N GLY A 10 -41.67 0.54 30.67
CA GLY A 10 -42.04 1.51 29.61
C GLY A 10 -41.08 2.68 29.40
N ASP A 11 -39.82 2.57 29.85
CA ASP A 11 -38.79 3.58 29.69
C ASP A 11 -38.08 3.44 28.33
N PRO A 12 -37.56 4.53 27.74
CA PRO A 12 -36.78 4.46 26.52
C PRO A 12 -35.53 3.58 26.69
N THR A 13 -35.37 2.56 25.83
CA THR A 13 -34.22 1.64 25.85
C THR A 13 -33.30 1.88 24.65
N LEU A 14 -31.99 1.71 24.86
CA LEU A 14 -30.98 1.76 23.81
C LEU A 14 -30.39 0.36 23.59
N CYS A 15 -30.61 -0.21 22.40
CA CYS A 15 -29.88 -1.37 21.93
C CYS A 15 -28.62 -0.90 21.21
N HIS A 16 -27.45 -1.39 21.61
CA HIS A 16 -26.18 -1.06 20.99
C HIS A 16 -25.41 -2.32 20.63
N ILE A 17 -24.77 -2.28 19.46
CA ILE A 17 -23.90 -3.32 18.95
C ILE A 17 -22.63 -2.61 18.48
N ALA A 18 -21.48 -3.01 19.03
CA ALA A 18 -20.17 -2.54 18.60
C ALA A 18 -19.44 -3.70 17.94
N THR A 19 -18.96 -3.47 16.72
CA THR A 19 -18.21 -4.42 15.91
C THR A 19 -17.11 -3.66 15.17
N ASP A 20 -16.03 -4.35 14.82
CA ASP A 20 -15.00 -3.80 13.96
C ASP A 20 -15.60 -3.48 12.58
N GLY A 21 -15.26 -2.34 11.99
CA GLY A 21 -15.86 -1.91 10.71
C GLY A 21 -15.59 -2.90 9.58
N GLU A 22 -14.43 -3.56 9.63
CA GLU A 22 -13.96 -4.62 8.75
C GLU A 22 -14.89 -5.86 8.77
N THR A 23 -15.75 -6.00 9.78
CA THR A 23 -16.79 -7.04 9.82
C THR A 23 -17.67 -6.99 8.57
N TYR A 24 -17.98 -5.79 8.09
CA TYR A 24 -18.94 -5.57 7.00
C TYR A 24 -18.22 -5.42 5.65
N GLY A 25 -17.96 -6.56 5.00
CA GLY A 25 -17.39 -6.62 3.64
C GLY A 25 -16.00 -7.26 3.57
N HIS A 26 -15.14 -7.06 4.57
CA HIS A 26 -13.81 -7.67 4.61
C HIS A 26 -13.84 -9.07 5.25
N HIS A 27 -14.37 -9.21 6.47
CA HIS A 27 -14.51 -10.51 7.13
C HIS A 27 -15.74 -11.29 6.69
N HIS A 28 -16.85 -10.60 6.45
CA HIS A 28 -18.08 -11.19 5.91
C HIS A 28 -18.41 -10.59 4.55
N ARG A 29 -18.25 -11.39 3.50
CA ARG A 29 -18.63 -11.02 2.13
C ARG A 29 -20.11 -10.60 2.09
N TYR A 30 -20.39 -9.45 1.48
CA TYR A 30 -21.72 -8.80 1.43
C TYR A 30 -22.28 -8.34 2.79
N GLY A 31 -21.45 -8.30 3.84
CA GLY A 31 -21.86 -7.80 5.16
C GLY A 31 -22.26 -6.32 5.13
N ASP A 32 -21.62 -5.53 4.27
CA ASP A 32 -21.96 -4.13 3.97
C ASP A 32 -23.40 -4.00 3.43
N MET A 33 -23.80 -4.86 2.49
CA MET A 33 -25.16 -4.88 1.94
C MET A 33 -26.20 -5.28 3.00
N ALA A 34 -25.87 -6.28 3.81
CA ALA A 34 -26.74 -6.71 4.91
C ALA A 34 -26.93 -5.59 5.95
N LEU A 35 -25.86 -4.86 6.29
CA LEU A 35 -25.92 -3.72 7.19
C LEU A 35 -26.75 -2.58 6.59
N ALA A 36 -26.51 -2.21 5.32
CA ALA A 36 -27.28 -1.17 4.64
C ALA A 36 -28.78 -1.50 4.60
N TRP A 37 -29.13 -2.75 4.28
CA TRP A 37 -30.51 -3.21 4.34
C TRP A 37 -31.09 -3.10 5.75
N ALA A 38 -30.37 -3.60 6.77
CA ALA A 38 -30.85 -3.54 8.15
C ALA A 38 -31.09 -2.08 8.62
N LEU A 39 -30.16 -1.17 8.33
CA LEU A 39 -30.31 0.26 8.65
C LEU A 39 -31.52 0.87 7.92
N GLN A 40 -31.68 0.59 6.63
CA GLN A 40 -32.83 1.05 5.85
C GLN A 40 -34.14 0.57 6.48
N GLN A 41 -34.23 -0.68 6.90
CA GLN A 41 -35.44 -1.18 7.53
C GLN A 41 -35.76 -0.46 8.86
N VAL A 42 -34.75 -0.13 9.67
CA VAL A 42 -34.95 0.65 10.91
C VAL A 42 -35.44 2.06 10.58
N GLU A 43 -34.90 2.71 9.56
CA GLU A 43 -35.38 4.03 9.10
C GLU A 43 -36.84 4.00 8.65
N HIS A 44 -37.30 2.90 8.06
CA HIS A 44 -38.71 2.67 7.72
C HIS A 44 -39.59 2.31 8.93
N GLY A 45 -39.08 2.42 10.15
CA GLY A 45 -39.84 2.26 11.39
C GLY A 45 -40.03 0.81 11.84
N TRP A 46 -39.11 -0.11 11.47
CA TRP A 46 -39.19 -1.51 11.90
C TRP A 46 -39.38 -1.61 13.43
N ASN A 47 -40.54 -2.16 13.84
CA ASN A 47 -40.91 -2.37 15.24
C ASN A 47 -40.89 -1.10 16.09
N GLY A 48 -41.09 0.08 15.49
CA GLY A 48 -41.02 1.37 16.19
C GLY A 48 -39.61 1.74 16.67
N THR A 49 -38.57 1.07 16.16
CA THR A 49 -37.17 1.39 16.47
C THR A 49 -36.72 2.57 15.62
N ARG A 50 -35.86 3.42 16.18
CA ARG A 50 -35.26 4.55 15.47
C ARG A 50 -33.74 4.50 15.61
N LEU A 51 -33.02 4.76 14.53
CA LEU A 51 -31.58 4.98 14.58
C LEU A 51 -31.26 6.22 15.42
N THR A 52 -30.31 6.09 16.33
CA THR A 52 -29.81 7.17 17.17
C THR A 52 -28.37 6.88 17.57
N ASN A 53 -27.62 7.90 17.93
CA ASN A 53 -26.28 7.76 18.50
C ASN A 53 -26.32 8.03 20.02
N TYR A 54 -25.22 7.71 20.72
CA TYR A 54 -25.15 7.87 22.17
C TYR A 54 -25.42 9.29 22.64
N ALA A 55 -24.92 10.31 21.93
CA ALA A 55 -25.10 11.71 22.32
C ALA A 55 -26.56 12.17 22.18
N GLU A 56 -27.23 11.79 21.09
CA GLU A 56 -28.64 12.14 20.87
C GLU A 56 -29.57 11.42 21.85
N PHE A 57 -29.34 10.12 22.11
CA PHE A 57 -30.09 9.38 23.12
C PHE A 57 -29.88 10.01 24.50
N ARG A 58 -28.62 10.33 24.85
CA ARG A 58 -28.26 10.93 26.14
C ARG A 58 -28.92 12.29 26.38
N ALA A 59 -29.04 13.11 25.35
CA ALA A 59 -29.69 14.42 25.45
C ALA A 59 -31.19 14.30 25.75
N ARG A 60 -31.84 13.22 25.30
CA ARG A 60 -33.27 12.94 25.52
C ARG A 60 -33.54 12.14 26.80
N VAL A 61 -32.58 11.29 27.18
CA VAL A 61 -32.70 10.34 28.29
C VAL A 61 -31.48 10.47 29.20
N PRO A 62 -31.53 11.38 30.21
CA PRO A 62 -30.47 11.50 31.21
C PRO A 62 -30.32 10.22 32.03
N ALA A 63 -29.09 9.85 32.42
CA ALA A 63 -28.85 8.69 33.27
C ALA A 63 -29.05 9.14 34.69
N THR A 64 -29.79 8.29 35.37
CA THR A 64 -30.09 8.37 36.78
C THR A 64 -29.38 7.25 37.55
N TRP A 65 -28.66 6.37 36.85
CA TRP A 65 -27.99 5.20 37.40
C TRP A 65 -26.49 5.38 37.31
N GLU A 66 -25.80 5.01 38.38
CA GLU A 66 -24.35 4.91 38.45
C GLU A 66 -23.95 3.43 38.37
N VAL A 67 -22.87 3.13 37.65
CA VAL A 67 -22.32 1.79 37.52
C VAL A 67 -20.82 1.83 37.75
N ALA A 68 -20.31 0.83 38.46
CA ALA A 68 -18.87 0.64 38.60
C ALA A 68 -18.34 -0.21 37.44
N ILE A 69 -17.27 0.26 36.79
CA ILE A 69 -16.56 -0.51 35.76
C ILE A 69 -15.53 -1.38 36.47
N ALA A 70 -15.53 -2.68 36.17
CA ALA A 70 -14.45 -3.56 36.61
C ALA A 70 -13.17 -3.20 35.85
N GLU A 71 -12.15 -2.75 36.59
CA GLU A 71 -10.84 -2.36 36.04
C GLU A 71 -10.17 -3.51 35.29
N ASN A 72 -9.34 -3.16 34.29
CA ASN A 72 -8.61 -4.12 33.46
C ASN A 72 -9.49 -5.17 32.73
N THR A 73 -10.78 -4.88 32.52
CA THR A 73 -11.63 -5.71 31.66
C THR A 73 -11.43 -5.39 30.18
N SER A 74 -11.90 -6.29 29.32
CA SER A 74 -11.88 -6.09 27.86
C SER A 74 -13.11 -6.73 27.24
N TRP A 75 -13.53 -6.22 26.08
CA TRP A 75 -14.61 -6.79 25.30
C TRP A 75 -14.25 -8.10 24.56
N SER A 76 -12.94 -8.35 24.34
CA SER A 76 -12.44 -9.38 23.42
C SER A 76 -11.59 -10.46 24.10
N CYS A 77 -11.41 -10.39 25.42
CA CYS A 77 -10.74 -11.42 26.21
C CYS A 77 -11.41 -11.58 27.59
N VAL A 78 -11.75 -12.81 27.94
CA VAL A 78 -12.33 -13.18 29.24
C VAL A 78 -11.37 -12.94 30.42
N HIS A 79 -10.07 -12.87 30.14
CA HIS A 79 -9.02 -12.53 31.11
C HIS A 79 -8.71 -11.02 31.15
N GLY A 80 -9.57 -10.19 30.56
CA GLY A 80 -9.38 -8.75 30.55
C GLY A 80 -8.17 -8.31 29.73
N THR A 81 -7.42 -7.33 30.24
CA THR A 81 -6.25 -6.78 29.56
C THR A 81 -5.02 -7.69 29.59
N ALA A 82 -5.09 -8.85 30.29
CA ALA A 82 -3.99 -9.81 30.37
C ALA A 82 -3.52 -10.28 28.99
N ARG A 83 -4.42 -10.33 27.99
CA ARG A 83 -4.07 -10.66 26.60
C ARG A 83 -2.94 -9.82 26.03
N TRP A 84 -2.81 -8.55 26.41
CA TRP A 84 -1.80 -7.66 25.84
C TRP A 84 -0.51 -7.56 26.68
N ARG A 85 -0.35 -8.39 27.72
CA ARG A 85 0.80 -8.30 28.64
C ARG A 85 1.32 -9.65 29.14
N GLU A 86 0.49 -10.69 29.13
CA GLU A 86 0.77 -11.95 29.82
C GLU A 86 0.41 -13.16 28.95
N ASP A 87 0.89 -14.32 29.39
CA ASP A 87 0.49 -15.63 28.90
C ASP A 87 -0.90 -16.00 29.44
N CYS A 88 -1.94 -15.31 28.97
CA CYS A 88 -3.32 -15.53 29.41
C CYS A 88 -3.95 -16.80 28.80
N GLY A 89 -3.22 -17.50 27.93
CA GLY A 89 -3.68 -18.72 27.24
C GLY A 89 -4.69 -18.50 26.11
N CYS A 90 -5.14 -17.25 25.87
CA CYS A 90 -5.97 -16.94 24.71
C CYS A 90 -5.09 -16.89 23.45
N SER A 91 -5.26 -17.90 22.59
CA SER A 91 -4.64 -17.96 21.27
C SER A 91 -5.64 -17.69 20.14
N ALA A 92 -5.15 -17.18 19.02
CA ALA A 92 -5.88 -16.93 17.79
C ALA A 92 -5.99 -18.18 16.89
N GLY A 93 -5.78 -19.38 17.46
CA GLY A 93 -6.07 -20.65 16.79
C GLY A 93 -4.88 -21.58 16.55
N HIS A 94 -3.74 -21.39 17.23
CA HIS A 94 -2.57 -22.27 17.14
C HIS A 94 -2.42 -23.17 18.38
N PRO A 95 -2.81 -24.47 18.30
CA PRO A 95 -2.64 -25.40 19.41
C PRO A 95 -1.17 -25.57 19.80
N GLY A 96 -0.89 -25.54 21.11
CA GLY A 96 0.47 -25.74 21.65
C GLY A 96 1.34 -24.47 21.70
N TRP A 97 0.88 -23.36 21.12
CA TRP A 97 1.58 -22.07 21.23
C TRP A 97 1.26 -21.39 22.56
N ASN A 98 2.21 -20.62 23.07
CA ASN A 98 2.11 -19.85 24.31
C ASN A 98 2.41 -18.37 24.07
N GLN A 99 2.06 -17.52 25.03
CA GLN A 99 2.20 -16.07 24.92
C GLN A 99 3.18 -15.51 25.97
N ARG A 100 4.12 -16.34 26.43
CA ARG A 100 5.14 -15.96 27.42
C ARG A 100 6.07 -14.85 26.94
N TRP A 101 6.23 -14.71 25.63
CA TRP A 101 7.03 -13.67 24.98
C TRP A 101 6.51 -12.24 25.23
N ARG A 102 5.21 -12.07 25.52
CA ARG A 102 4.59 -10.74 25.68
C ARG A 102 5.18 -9.96 26.84
N ARG A 103 5.45 -10.62 27.97
CA ARG A 103 5.97 -9.95 29.16
C ARG A 103 7.41 -9.46 28.97
N PRO A 104 8.39 -10.29 28.56
CA PRO A 104 9.75 -9.81 28.27
C PRO A 104 9.79 -8.72 27.20
N LEU A 105 8.95 -8.81 26.16
CA LEU A 105 8.85 -7.76 25.15
C LEU A 105 8.34 -6.45 25.76
N ARG A 106 7.27 -6.51 26.56
CA ARG A 106 6.69 -5.33 27.21
C ARG A 106 7.66 -4.70 28.22
N ASP A 107 8.34 -5.51 29.02
CA ASP A 107 9.38 -5.04 29.95
C ASP A 107 10.52 -4.33 29.20
N THR A 108 10.89 -4.83 28.02
CA THR A 108 11.89 -4.19 27.14
C THR A 108 11.39 -2.86 26.57
N PHE A 109 10.13 -2.80 26.14
CA PHE A 109 9.53 -1.56 25.64
C PHE A 109 9.29 -0.54 26.76
N ASP A 110 8.99 -0.98 27.98
CA ASP A 110 8.86 -0.11 29.15
C ASP A 110 10.21 0.55 29.45
N TRP A 111 11.31 -0.21 29.43
CA TRP A 111 12.66 0.35 29.55
C TRP A 111 12.99 1.35 28.44
N LEU A 112 12.67 1.04 27.18
CA LEU A 112 12.93 1.92 26.04
C LEU A 112 12.09 3.21 26.10
N ARG A 113 10.84 3.11 26.53
CA ARG A 113 9.97 4.27 26.79
C ARG A 113 10.60 5.17 27.84
N ASP A 114 11.18 4.61 28.90
CA ASP A 114 11.79 5.40 29.96
C ASP A 114 13.06 6.11 29.46
N GLN A 115 13.83 5.50 28.54
CA GLN A 115 14.92 6.20 27.84
C GLN A 115 14.39 7.38 27.00
N ALA A 116 13.30 7.17 26.27
CA ALA A 116 12.68 8.22 25.45
C ALA A 116 12.12 9.36 26.32
N ALA A 117 11.48 9.04 27.45
CA ALA A 117 10.99 10.01 28.42
C ALA A 117 12.13 10.83 29.03
N ALA A 118 13.25 10.18 29.40
CA ALA A 118 14.42 10.87 29.91
C ALA A 118 15.03 11.84 28.87
N ALA A 119 15.07 11.46 27.59
CA ALA A 119 15.48 12.36 26.52
C ALA A 119 14.51 13.55 26.38
N LEU A 120 13.19 13.30 26.45
CA LEU A 120 12.17 14.34 26.38
C LEU A 120 12.27 15.34 27.54
N ASP A 121 12.55 14.86 28.75
CA ASP A 121 12.75 15.72 29.91
C ASP A 121 14.07 16.50 29.83
N ASN A 122 15.19 15.85 29.52
CA ASN A 122 16.51 16.48 29.59
C ASN A 122 16.79 17.38 28.38
N VAL A 123 16.62 16.85 27.17
CA VAL A 123 16.88 17.60 25.93
C VAL A 123 15.69 18.52 25.63
N GLY A 124 14.47 18.06 25.86
CA GLY A 124 13.28 18.83 25.53
C GLY A 124 13.18 20.13 26.31
N ARG A 125 13.58 20.17 27.59
CA ARG A 125 13.57 21.42 28.40
C ARG A 125 14.50 22.50 27.87
N ILE A 126 15.51 22.13 27.07
CA ILE A 126 16.37 23.09 26.39
C ILE A 126 15.64 23.70 25.20
N LEU A 127 14.88 22.89 24.45
CA LEU A 127 14.29 23.26 23.17
C LEU A 127 12.85 23.81 23.26
N PHE A 128 12.09 23.40 24.28
CA PHE A 128 10.65 23.66 24.41
C PHE A 128 10.29 24.27 25.76
N ARG A 129 9.26 25.13 25.78
CA ARG A 129 8.73 25.72 27.02
C ARG A 129 8.12 24.66 27.95
N ASP A 130 7.41 23.72 27.34
CA ASP A 130 6.82 22.54 27.96
C ASP A 130 6.99 21.36 26.98
N PRO A 131 7.96 20.46 27.21
CA PRO A 131 8.25 19.35 26.30
C PRO A 131 7.09 18.34 26.19
N TRP A 132 6.38 18.09 27.29
CA TRP A 132 5.27 17.14 27.33
C TRP A 132 4.02 17.73 26.66
N GLY A 133 3.75 19.02 26.90
CA GLY A 133 2.71 19.75 26.16
C GLY A 133 3.02 19.88 24.67
N ALA A 134 4.29 20.09 24.30
CA ALA A 134 4.73 20.10 22.90
C ALA A 134 4.54 18.72 22.23
N ARG A 135 4.85 17.62 22.93
CA ARG A 135 4.56 16.25 22.45
C ARG A 135 3.07 16.08 22.14
N ASP A 136 2.19 16.49 23.04
CA ASP A 136 0.73 16.33 22.83
C ASP A 136 0.23 17.18 21.67
N ALA A 137 0.74 18.42 21.55
CA ALA A 137 0.41 19.31 20.45
C ALA A 137 1.00 18.86 19.09
N TYR A 138 2.01 17.98 19.09
CA TYR A 138 2.65 17.50 17.86
C TYR A 138 1.70 16.71 16.95
N ILE A 139 0.54 16.27 17.44
CA ILE A 139 -0.53 15.70 16.61
C ILE A 139 -0.90 16.61 15.43
N ALA A 140 -0.83 17.94 15.59
CA ALA A 140 -1.08 18.88 14.50
C ALA A 140 -0.09 18.71 13.33
N VAL A 141 1.18 18.42 13.64
CA VAL A 141 2.21 18.13 12.63
C VAL A 141 2.05 16.71 12.07
N VAL A 142 1.58 15.76 12.88
CA VAL A 142 1.30 14.40 12.39
C VAL A 142 0.19 14.40 11.34
N LEU A 143 -0.87 15.19 11.58
CA LEU A 143 -2.01 15.33 10.67
C LEU A 143 -1.68 16.18 9.42
N ASP A 144 -0.79 17.17 9.57
CA ASP A 144 -0.33 18.03 8.48
C ASP A 144 1.21 18.07 8.45
N ARG A 145 1.81 17.30 7.53
CA ARG A 145 3.26 17.16 7.39
C ARG A 145 3.91 18.26 6.53
N THR A 146 3.20 19.37 6.26
CA THR A 146 3.75 20.49 5.50
C THR A 146 4.82 21.27 6.29
N PRO A 147 5.75 21.97 5.60
CA PRO A 147 6.71 22.87 6.25
C PRO A 147 6.02 23.93 7.11
N ALA A 148 4.91 24.50 6.60
CA ALA A 148 4.17 25.54 7.30
C ALA A 148 3.57 25.05 8.64
N ALA A 149 3.13 23.79 8.72
CA ALA A 149 2.65 23.21 9.98
C ALA A 149 3.76 23.05 11.01
N ARG A 150 4.95 22.58 10.58
CA ARG A 150 6.13 22.49 11.45
C ARG A 150 6.56 23.86 11.96
N ASP A 151 6.58 24.87 11.09
CA ASP A 151 6.98 26.23 11.46
C ASP A 151 6.03 26.84 12.49
N ARG A 152 4.72 26.66 12.30
CA ARG A 152 3.72 27.08 13.30
C ARG A 152 3.91 26.37 14.64
N PHE A 153 4.10 25.05 14.62
CA PHE A 153 4.34 24.26 15.82
C PHE A 153 5.56 24.75 16.60
N LEU A 154 6.70 24.90 15.92
CA LEU A 154 7.94 25.35 16.57
C LEU A 154 7.81 26.78 17.09
N ALA A 155 7.17 27.70 16.34
CA ALA A 155 6.92 29.06 16.81
C ALA A 155 6.06 29.11 18.08
N SER A 156 5.09 28.20 18.23
CA SER A 156 4.22 28.15 19.41
C SER A 156 4.85 27.49 20.63
N HIS A 157 5.67 26.45 20.44
CA HIS A 157 6.13 25.59 21.53
C HIS A 157 7.61 25.73 21.90
N ALA A 158 8.46 26.24 20.99
CA ALA A 158 9.88 26.39 21.28
C ALA A 158 10.13 27.39 22.43
N ALA A 159 11.14 27.09 23.24
CA ALA A 159 11.56 27.96 24.34
C ALA A 159 12.15 29.28 23.82
N HIS A 160 12.81 29.23 22.66
CA HIS A 160 13.49 30.32 21.99
C HIS A 160 13.49 30.09 20.45
N PRO A 161 13.91 31.08 19.64
CA PRO A 161 14.15 30.86 18.22
C PRO A 161 15.25 29.82 18.02
N LEU A 162 14.91 28.67 17.44
CA LEU A 162 15.83 27.55 17.24
C LEU A 162 16.72 27.79 16.01
N ASP A 163 18.01 27.47 16.14
CA ASP A 163 18.90 27.36 14.99
C ASP A 163 18.59 26.10 14.14
N PRO A 164 19.22 25.91 12.96
CA PRO A 164 18.94 24.75 12.12
C PRO A 164 19.22 23.39 12.79
N GLU A 165 20.23 23.27 13.64
CA GLU A 165 20.57 22.02 14.33
C GLU A 165 19.60 21.76 15.48
N GLU A 166 19.28 22.79 16.27
CA GLU A 166 18.27 22.74 17.32
C GLU A 166 16.88 22.38 16.76
N ARG A 167 16.54 22.91 15.59
CA ARG A 167 15.29 22.57 14.89
C ARG A 167 15.23 21.09 14.53
N VAL A 168 16.30 20.55 13.96
CA VAL A 168 16.41 19.12 13.65
C VAL A 168 16.26 18.28 14.91
N ARG A 169 16.95 18.65 15.99
CA ARG A 169 16.87 17.96 17.29
C ARG A 169 15.47 18.04 17.90
N ALA A 170 14.81 19.18 17.81
CA ALA A 170 13.45 19.39 18.30
C ALA A 170 12.43 18.49 17.58
N LEU A 171 12.49 18.44 16.25
CA LEU A 171 11.63 17.56 15.44
C LEU A 171 11.93 16.08 15.67
N SER A 172 13.21 15.72 15.80
CA SER A 172 13.64 14.36 16.12
C SER A 172 13.13 13.92 17.50
N LEU A 173 13.15 14.81 18.49
CA LEU A 173 12.61 14.53 19.83
C LEU A 173 11.10 14.28 19.81
N MET A 174 10.35 15.01 18.97
CA MET A 174 8.91 14.78 18.81
C MET A 174 8.61 13.46 18.10
N GLU A 175 9.35 13.12 17.04
CA GLU A 175 9.24 11.81 16.39
C GLU A 175 9.67 10.67 17.32
N LEU A 176 10.64 10.89 18.22
CA LEU A 176 11.06 9.92 19.23
C LEU A 176 9.91 9.59 20.17
N ALA A 177 9.26 10.63 20.71
CA ALA A 177 8.11 10.45 21.58
C ALA A 177 6.94 9.79 20.84
N ARG A 178 6.73 10.12 19.56
CA ARG A 178 5.72 9.47 18.71
C ARG A 178 5.98 7.97 18.55
N HIS A 179 7.20 7.57 18.18
CA HIS A 179 7.55 6.16 18.01
C HIS A 179 7.50 5.38 19.33
N ALA A 180 7.83 6.02 20.45
CA ALA A 180 7.68 5.43 21.78
C ALA A 180 6.22 5.15 22.15
N MET A 181 5.25 5.87 21.57
CA MET A 181 3.83 5.53 21.68
C MET A 181 3.42 4.45 20.68
N LEU A 182 3.88 4.54 19.43
CA LEU A 182 3.52 3.58 18.37
C LEU A 182 3.99 2.15 18.65
N MET A 183 5.12 1.98 19.34
CA MET A 183 5.59 0.65 19.74
C MET A 183 4.67 -0.06 20.74
N TYR A 184 3.54 0.54 21.15
CA TYR A 184 2.49 -0.10 21.97
C TYR A 184 1.19 -0.35 21.19
N THR A 185 1.23 -0.35 19.85
CA THR A 185 0.05 -0.58 19.01
C THR A 185 -0.56 -1.97 19.27
N SER A 186 -1.71 -2.03 19.95
CA SER A 186 -2.25 -3.27 20.57
C SER A 186 -2.31 -4.53 19.67
N CYS A 187 -2.41 -4.40 18.34
CA CYS A 187 -2.37 -5.52 17.39
C CYS A 187 -1.11 -6.40 17.54
N GLY A 188 0.07 -5.81 17.84
CA GLY A 188 1.32 -6.56 18.01
C GLY A 188 1.40 -7.44 19.26
N TRP A 189 0.34 -7.50 20.07
CA TRP A 189 0.23 -8.32 21.27
C TRP A 189 -1.02 -9.20 21.19
N TYR A 190 -1.89 -8.96 20.21
CA TYR A 190 -3.18 -9.64 20.09
C TYR A 190 -3.03 -11.08 19.59
N PHE A 191 -2.10 -11.29 18.65
CA PHE A 191 -1.82 -12.57 18.01
C PHE A 191 -0.79 -13.40 18.79
N ASP A 192 -0.45 -14.56 18.24
CA ASP A 192 0.11 -15.65 19.04
C ASP A 192 1.64 -15.63 19.12
N ASP A 193 2.33 -14.89 18.24
CA ASP A 193 3.78 -15.01 18.08
C ASP A 193 4.58 -13.70 18.06
N LEU A 194 5.81 -13.79 18.57
CA LEU A 194 6.81 -12.73 18.58
C LEU A 194 7.25 -12.31 17.16
N SER A 195 7.32 -13.24 16.21
CA SER A 195 7.73 -12.99 14.83
C SER A 195 6.56 -12.62 13.91
N GLY A 196 5.35 -12.47 14.46
CA GLY A 196 4.18 -12.00 13.72
C GLY A 196 4.41 -10.61 13.13
N ILE A 197 3.75 -10.30 12.00
CA ILE A 197 3.97 -9.04 11.27
C ILE A 197 3.65 -7.81 12.14
N GLU A 198 2.63 -7.91 13.00
CA GLU A 198 2.19 -6.85 13.90
C GLU A 198 3.20 -6.61 15.02
N THR A 199 3.74 -7.69 15.61
CA THR A 199 4.76 -7.62 16.66
C THR A 199 6.07 -7.06 16.10
N VAL A 200 6.48 -7.54 14.92
CA VAL A 200 7.66 -7.04 14.20
C VAL A 200 7.50 -5.56 13.85
N GLN A 201 6.33 -5.11 13.42
CA GLN A 201 6.07 -3.68 13.16
C GLN A 201 6.33 -2.83 14.39
N CYS A 202 5.99 -3.33 15.58
CA CYS A 202 6.25 -2.61 16.82
C CYS A 202 7.72 -2.63 17.24
N MET A 203 8.43 -3.72 16.96
CA MET A 203 9.89 -3.74 17.08
C MET A 203 10.56 -2.76 16.11
N GLN A 204 10.01 -2.54 14.91
CA GLN A 204 10.50 -1.51 13.99
C GLN A 204 10.29 -0.09 14.54
N TYR A 205 9.17 0.16 15.24
CA TYR A 205 9.00 1.42 15.96
C TYR A 205 10.00 1.55 17.11
N ALA A 206 10.26 0.48 17.86
CA ALA A 206 11.29 0.46 18.90
C ALA A 206 12.70 0.72 18.33
N ALA A 207 13.02 0.17 17.16
CA ALA A 207 14.25 0.47 16.45
C ALA A 207 14.37 1.96 16.15
N ARG A 208 13.30 2.58 15.64
CA ARG A 208 13.31 4.02 15.37
C ARG A 208 13.47 4.86 16.64
N VAL A 209 12.92 4.43 17.78
CA VAL A 209 13.19 5.10 19.07
C VAL A 209 14.68 5.02 19.42
N ALA A 210 15.30 3.84 19.32
CA ALA A 210 16.73 3.68 19.62
C ALA A 210 17.63 4.53 18.72
N GLU A 211 17.31 4.63 17.43
CA GLU A 211 18.00 5.51 16.49
C GLU A 211 17.85 6.99 16.87
N LEU A 212 16.63 7.41 17.20
CA LEU A 212 16.35 8.80 17.53
C LEU A 212 16.97 9.23 18.86
N VAL A 213 17.14 8.32 19.82
CA VAL A 213 17.86 8.60 21.07
C VAL A 213 19.29 9.06 20.79
N ASP A 214 19.98 8.37 19.88
CA ASP A 214 21.32 8.77 19.42
C ASP A 214 21.27 10.11 18.69
N GLU A 215 20.34 10.28 17.74
CA GLU A 215 20.17 11.52 16.96
C GLU A 215 19.93 12.78 17.82
N VAL A 216 19.28 12.65 18.99
CA VAL A 216 19.03 13.80 19.89
C VAL A 216 20.18 14.06 20.89
N GLY A 217 21.23 13.23 20.87
CA GLY A 217 22.44 13.35 21.68
C GLY A 217 22.52 12.39 22.88
N GLY A 218 21.71 11.33 22.89
CA GLY A 218 21.82 10.24 23.86
C GLY A 218 22.91 9.23 23.50
N ALA A 219 23.23 8.31 24.42
CA ALA A 219 24.12 7.20 24.11
C ALA A 219 23.45 6.18 23.17
N PRO A 220 24.18 5.50 22.28
CA PRO A 220 23.61 4.42 21.47
C PRO A 220 23.07 3.28 22.36
N ILE A 221 21.75 3.09 22.34
CA ILE A 221 21.06 2.08 23.17
C ILE A 221 20.63 0.82 22.40
N GLU A 222 20.80 0.81 21.07
CA GLU A 222 20.39 -0.33 20.22
C GLU A 222 21.03 -1.67 20.67
N PRO A 223 22.33 -1.76 21.03
CA PRO A 223 22.90 -3.02 21.50
C PRO A 223 22.21 -3.56 22.76
N GLU A 224 21.87 -2.70 23.71
CA GLU A 224 21.16 -3.09 24.94
C GLU A 224 19.70 -3.46 24.65
N LEU A 225 19.04 -2.74 23.73
CA LEU A 225 17.69 -3.08 23.26
C LEU A 225 17.66 -4.52 22.71
N ILE A 226 18.58 -4.85 21.80
CA ILE A 226 18.66 -6.20 21.21
C ILE A 226 18.96 -7.26 22.28
N ASP A 227 19.79 -6.92 23.27
CA ASP A 227 20.08 -7.83 24.38
C ASP A 227 18.85 -8.16 25.22
N ARG A 228 18.08 -7.13 25.61
CA ARG A 228 16.83 -7.30 26.34
C ARG A 228 15.78 -8.09 25.55
N LEU A 229 15.69 -7.86 24.23
CA LEU A 229 14.77 -8.58 23.35
C LEU A 229 15.04 -10.10 23.32
N SER A 230 16.27 -10.57 23.59
CA SER A 230 16.59 -12.00 23.61
C SER A 230 15.83 -12.79 24.69
N ALA A 231 15.25 -12.13 25.69
CA ALA A 231 14.42 -12.76 26.71
C ALA A 231 13.02 -13.17 26.18
N ALA A 232 12.59 -12.66 25.03
CA ALA A 232 11.36 -13.07 24.36
C ALA A 232 11.66 -14.17 23.34
N SER A 233 10.85 -15.23 23.30
CA SER A 233 11.02 -16.35 22.36
C SER A 233 9.80 -16.52 21.47
N SER A 234 10.01 -16.70 20.16
CA SER A 234 8.98 -17.13 19.23
C SER A 234 8.55 -18.58 19.54
N ASN A 235 7.30 -18.91 19.22
CA ASN A 235 6.81 -20.29 19.18
C ASN A 235 7.36 -21.05 17.95
N LEU A 236 7.91 -20.34 16.97
CA LEU A 236 8.57 -20.92 15.79
C LEU A 236 10.06 -21.11 16.08
N ALA A 237 10.51 -22.37 16.05
CA ALA A 237 11.88 -22.73 16.36
C ALA A 237 12.89 -22.10 15.37
N GLU A 238 12.49 -21.95 14.11
CA GLU A 238 13.29 -21.31 13.06
C GLU A 238 13.47 -19.82 13.28
N GLU A 239 12.54 -19.12 13.93
CA GLU A 239 12.60 -17.68 14.22
C GLU A 239 13.40 -17.39 15.49
N GLY A 240 13.37 -18.29 16.47
CA GLY A 240 14.21 -18.22 17.67
C GLY A 240 13.77 -17.15 18.67
N ASP A 241 14.72 -16.39 19.20
CA ASP A 241 14.48 -15.33 20.18
C ASP A 241 14.31 -13.94 19.55
N GLY A 242 13.98 -12.94 20.36
CA GLY A 242 13.78 -11.56 19.89
C GLY A 242 15.02 -10.95 19.24
N ARG A 243 16.25 -11.40 19.58
CA ARG A 243 17.48 -10.98 18.88
C ARG A 243 17.52 -11.54 17.47
N GLN A 244 17.19 -12.82 17.30
CA GLN A 244 17.16 -13.44 15.97
C GLN A 244 16.05 -12.86 15.09
N VAL A 245 14.86 -12.63 15.66
CA VAL A 245 13.76 -11.92 14.99
C VAL A 245 14.20 -10.52 14.57
N TRP A 246 14.88 -9.78 15.45
CA TRP A 246 15.41 -8.45 15.14
C TRP A 246 16.32 -8.46 13.91
N THR A 247 17.36 -9.31 13.92
CA THR A 247 18.33 -9.40 12.83
C THR A 247 17.68 -9.80 11.50
N ARG A 248 16.69 -10.69 11.53
CA ARG A 248 16.05 -11.22 10.31
C ARG A 248 14.93 -10.33 9.77
N ARG A 249 14.18 -9.65 10.63
CA ARG A 249 12.91 -8.98 10.28
C ARG A 249 12.93 -7.47 10.49
N VAL A 250 13.63 -6.98 11.52
CA VAL A 250 13.61 -5.56 11.91
C VAL A 250 14.75 -4.80 11.22
N GLN A 251 15.98 -5.26 11.39
CA GLN A 251 17.17 -4.60 10.83
C GLN A 251 17.11 -4.45 9.29
N PRO A 252 16.66 -5.46 8.50
CA PRO A 252 16.57 -5.31 7.05
C PRO A 252 15.49 -4.31 6.61
N ALA A 253 14.45 -4.10 7.42
CA ALA A 253 13.33 -3.20 7.12
C ALA A 253 13.68 -1.71 7.33
N ARG A 254 14.75 -1.40 8.08
CA ARG A 254 15.23 -0.02 8.30
C ARG A 254 15.47 0.69 6.98
N VAL A 255 14.98 1.92 6.82
CA VAL A 255 15.20 2.77 5.64
C VAL A 255 15.98 4.01 6.05
N ASP A 256 17.27 4.03 5.69
CA ASP A 256 18.18 5.15 5.95
C ASP A 256 18.51 5.93 4.66
N SER A 257 19.24 7.05 4.81
CA SER A 257 19.65 7.88 3.66
C SER A 257 20.47 7.11 2.63
N THR A 258 21.22 6.09 3.04
CA THR A 258 22.02 5.22 2.15
C THR A 258 21.13 4.36 1.28
N LYS A 259 20.13 3.67 1.85
CA LYS A 259 19.13 2.89 1.09
C LYS A 259 18.27 3.77 0.19
N VAL A 260 17.89 4.96 0.64
CA VAL A 260 17.16 5.94 -0.20
C VAL A 260 18.02 6.40 -1.38
N SER A 261 19.29 6.73 -1.13
CA SER A 261 20.23 7.09 -2.20
C SER A 261 20.44 5.94 -3.18
N ALA A 262 20.53 4.71 -2.66
CA ALA A 262 20.65 3.52 -3.48
C ALA A 262 19.42 3.28 -4.37
N HIS A 263 18.23 3.45 -3.80
CA HIS A 263 16.98 3.38 -4.54
C HIS A 263 16.93 4.40 -5.68
N VAL A 264 17.24 5.66 -5.39
CA VAL A 264 17.24 6.75 -6.38
C VAL A 264 18.31 6.54 -7.44
N ALA A 265 19.50 6.04 -7.07
CA ALA A 265 20.56 5.69 -8.01
C ALA A 265 20.13 4.58 -8.99
N VAL A 266 19.52 3.50 -8.49
CA VAL A 266 19.01 2.41 -9.34
C VAL A 266 17.88 2.89 -10.23
N HIS A 267 16.99 3.73 -9.72
CA HIS A 267 15.94 4.35 -10.52
C HIS A 267 16.52 5.21 -11.65
N ALA A 268 17.49 6.07 -11.34
CA ALA A 268 18.16 6.90 -12.32
C ALA A 268 18.95 6.08 -13.36
N LEU A 269 19.42 4.88 -13.02
CA LEU A 269 20.06 3.96 -13.96
C LEU A 269 19.08 3.33 -14.95
N ILE A 270 17.84 3.06 -14.55
CA ILE A 270 16.89 2.30 -15.36
C ILE A 270 15.99 3.24 -16.16
N GLU A 271 15.47 4.28 -15.53
CA GLU A 271 14.59 5.25 -16.16
C GLU A 271 15.40 6.52 -16.52
N PRO A 272 15.46 6.91 -17.81
CA PRO A 272 16.08 8.17 -18.21
C PRO A 272 15.24 9.37 -17.74
N ASP A 273 15.91 10.52 -17.61
CA ASP A 273 15.29 11.80 -17.22
C ASP A 273 14.73 11.86 -15.78
N ALA A 274 15.45 11.25 -14.82
CA ALA A 274 15.12 11.40 -13.41
C ALA A 274 15.08 12.90 -13.02
N PRO A 275 14.05 13.34 -12.27
CA PRO A 275 13.93 14.75 -11.89
C PRO A 275 15.10 15.18 -11.00
N ARG A 276 15.46 16.47 -11.06
CA ARG A 276 16.53 17.06 -10.22
C ARG A 276 16.27 16.94 -8.71
N SER A 277 15.02 16.77 -8.32
CA SER A 277 14.64 16.44 -6.96
C SER A 277 13.44 15.48 -6.96
N ILE A 278 13.38 14.59 -5.98
CA ILE A 278 12.30 13.62 -5.85
C ILE A 278 11.97 13.36 -4.38
N ASP A 279 10.68 13.18 -4.08
CA ASP A 279 10.21 12.72 -2.78
C ASP A 279 10.00 11.20 -2.78
N VAL A 280 10.67 10.52 -1.87
CA VAL A 280 10.78 9.05 -1.82
C VAL A 280 10.73 8.58 -0.37
N TYR A 281 9.69 7.83 0.00
CA TYR A 281 9.47 7.25 1.35
C TYR A 281 9.71 8.21 2.52
N GLY A 282 9.18 9.44 2.44
CA GLY A 282 9.32 10.44 3.50
C GLY A 282 10.67 11.16 3.51
N TYR A 283 11.48 11.01 2.46
CA TYR A 283 12.70 11.77 2.22
C TYR A 283 12.55 12.64 0.98
N HIS A 284 13.13 13.83 1.03
CA HIS A 284 13.37 14.67 -0.13
C HIS A 284 14.81 14.47 -0.60
N VAL A 285 15.00 14.07 -1.85
CA VAL A 285 16.32 13.83 -2.45
C VAL A 285 16.58 14.87 -3.51
N GLU A 286 17.68 15.61 -3.38
CA GLU A 286 18.16 16.60 -4.34
C GLU A 286 19.43 16.08 -5.01
N PHE A 287 19.49 16.08 -6.34
CA PHE A 287 20.72 15.79 -7.09
C PHE A 287 21.59 17.05 -7.15
N VAL A 288 22.68 17.04 -6.39
CA VAL A 288 23.69 18.11 -6.37
C VAL A 288 24.62 17.99 -7.58
N ASP A 289 24.94 16.76 -7.97
CA ASP A 289 25.72 16.44 -9.16
C ASP A 289 25.12 15.20 -9.83
N HIS A 290 25.09 15.18 -11.16
CA HIS A 290 24.50 14.09 -11.93
C HIS A 290 25.21 13.93 -13.28
N ILE A 291 25.74 12.74 -13.49
CA ILE A 291 26.54 12.37 -14.65
C ILE A 291 25.99 11.08 -15.21
N GLU A 292 25.52 11.16 -16.46
CA GLU A 292 25.01 10.01 -17.19
C GLU A 292 25.84 9.76 -18.45
N ARG A 293 26.14 8.48 -18.73
CA ARG A 293 26.71 8.01 -19.99
C ARG A 293 25.95 6.79 -20.47
N ARG A 294 25.76 6.68 -21.79
CA ARG A 294 25.08 5.56 -22.43
C ARG A 294 25.87 5.08 -23.64
N THR A 295 26.01 3.77 -23.79
CA THR A 295 26.59 3.12 -24.97
C THR A 295 25.80 1.84 -25.24
N GLY A 296 24.98 1.86 -26.30
CA GLY A 296 24.06 0.75 -26.60
C GLY A 296 23.02 0.53 -25.48
N ARG A 297 22.98 -0.71 -24.96
CA ARG A 297 22.15 -1.11 -23.81
C ARG A 297 22.83 -0.87 -22.46
N THR A 298 24.10 -0.48 -22.45
CA THR A 298 24.85 -0.20 -21.23
C THR A 298 24.70 1.26 -20.82
N ARG A 299 24.48 1.49 -19.53
CA ARG A 299 24.31 2.83 -18.94
C ARG A 299 25.16 2.96 -17.68
N MET A 300 25.71 4.15 -17.48
CA MET A 300 26.43 4.54 -16.27
C MET A 300 25.80 5.81 -15.72
N VAL A 301 25.54 5.83 -14.42
CA VAL A 301 25.13 7.04 -13.70
C VAL A 301 26.01 7.19 -12.47
N ALA A 302 26.53 8.39 -12.26
CA ALA A 302 27.25 8.78 -11.05
C ALA A 302 26.80 10.17 -10.61
N GLY A 303 26.83 10.45 -9.31
CA GLY A 303 26.38 11.74 -8.82
C GLY A 303 26.52 11.92 -7.31
N ILE A 304 26.16 13.11 -6.87
CA ILE A 304 26.06 13.48 -5.46
C ILE A 304 24.60 13.82 -5.18
N VAL A 305 24.03 13.24 -4.13
CA VAL A 305 22.68 13.50 -3.66
C VAL A 305 22.72 14.08 -2.25
N ARG A 306 21.80 15.00 -1.97
CA ARG A 306 21.44 15.43 -0.62
C ARG A 306 20.09 14.82 -0.27
N VAL A 307 20.09 13.96 0.73
CA VAL A 307 18.90 13.26 1.22
C VAL A 307 18.46 13.91 2.51
N ARG A 308 17.27 14.50 2.54
CA ARG A 308 16.70 15.18 3.70
C ARG A 308 15.43 14.47 4.17
N SER A 309 15.37 14.07 5.44
CA SER A 309 14.15 13.57 6.07
C SER A 309 13.07 14.65 6.06
N GLN A 310 11.85 14.35 5.60
CA GLN A 310 10.74 15.30 5.64
C GLN A 310 10.13 15.42 7.06
N LEU A 311 10.45 14.48 7.95
CA LEU A 311 9.93 14.44 9.33
C LEU A 311 10.85 15.19 10.30
N THR A 312 12.15 14.87 10.25
CA THR A 312 13.16 15.37 11.19
C THR A 312 14.05 16.46 10.59
N GLU A 313 13.99 16.66 9.28
CA GLU A 313 14.84 17.60 8.53
C GLU A 313 16.35 17.29 8.55
N ILE A 314 16.74 16.14 9.13
CA ILE A 314 18.11 15.60 9.02
C ILE A 314 18.48 15.49 7.55
N ALA A 315 19.62 16.07 7.18
CA ALA A 315 20.13 16.07 5.82
C ALA A 315 21.50 15.39 5.75
N THR A 316 21.61 14.37 4.89
CA THR A 316 22.84 13.62 4.63
C THR A 316 23.25 13.81 3.18
N THR A 317 24.52 14.11 2.93
CA THR A 317 25.06 14.18 1.57
C THR A 317 25.80 12.88 1.26
N LEU A 318 25.46 12.22 0.15
CA LEU A 318 26.04 10.96 -0.30
C LEU A 318 26.43 11.06 -1.77
N CYS A 319 27.47 10.34 -2.19
CA CYS A 319 27.73 10.11 -3.60
C CYS A 319 27.42 8.67 -3.98
N PHE A 320 27.09 8.47 -5.25
CA PHE A 320 26.78 7.16 -5.81
C PHE A 320 27.41 7.02 -7.19
N ALA A 321 27.68 5.77 -7.57
CA ALA A 321 27.99 5.41 -8.94
C ALA A 321 27.41 4.03 -9.23
N GLY A 322 26.85 3.84 -10.42
CA GLY A 322 26.39 2.53 -10.85
C GLY A 322 26.40 2.36 -12.36
N LEU A 323 26.26 1.10 -12.74
CA LEU A 323 26.26 0.58 -14.09
C LEU A 323 25.04 -0.32 -14.26
N HIS A 324 24.36 -0.15 -15.38
CA HIS A 324 23.37 -1.09 -15.90
C HIS A 324 23.95 -1.71 -17.16
N LEU A 325 24.19 -3.03 -17.14
CA LEU A 325 24.79 -3.77 -18.26
C LEU A 325 23.73 -4.38 -19.20
N GLY A 326 22.44 -4.12 -18.94
CA GLY A 326 21.30 -4.74 -19.60
C GLY A 326 20.63 -5.82 -18.75
N GLU A 327 19.35 -6.05 -19.03
CA GLU A 327 18.49 -6.99 -18.29
C GLU A 327 18.58 -6.73 -16.78
N GLN A 328 18.76 -7.78 -15.96
CA GLN A 328 18.86 -7.69 -14.50
C GLN A 328 20.19 -7.14 -13.95
N HIS A 329 21.20 -6.90 -14.79
CA HIS A 329 22.55 -6.63 -14.32
C HIS A 329 22.74 -5.15 -13.94
N VAL A 330 22.49 -4.85 -12.66
CA VAL A 330 22.78 -3.57 -12.03
C VAL A 330 23.87 -3.77 -10.98
N THR A 331 24.90 -2.93 -11.01
CA THR A 331 25.99 -2.91 -10.03
C THR A 331 26.38 -1.47 -9.71
N GLY A 332 26.89 -1.21 -8.52
CA GLY A 332 27.24 0.14 -8.09
C GLY A 332 27.45 0.23 -6.60
N GLY A 333 27.57 1.45 -6.08
CA GLY A 333 27.57 1.68 -4.65
C GLY A 333 27.23 3.11 -4.25
N VAL A 334 27.03 3.29 -2.95
CA VAL A 334 26.73 4.57 -2.30
C VAL A 334 27.71 4.74 -1.14
N ARG A 335 28.20 5.96 -0.93
CA ARG A 335 29.08 6.31 0.19
C ARG A 335 29.03 7.79 0.52
N PRO A 336 29.59 8.22 1.67
CA PRO A 336 29.89 9.63 1.88
C PRO A 336 30.81 10.20 0.78
N PRO A 337 30.55 11.42 0.30
CA PRO A 337 31.33 12.02 -0.78
C PRO A 337 32.77 12.26 -0.33
N PRO A 338 33.78 11.94 -1.15
CA PRO A 338 35.15 12.35 -0.90
C PRO A 338 35.31 13.88 -1.09
N PRO A 339 36.47 14.45 -0.75
CA PRO A 339 36.81 15.82 -1.14
C PRO A 339 36.61 16.05 -2.66
N ARG A 340 36.31 17.29 -3.07
CA ARG A 340 35.93 17.63 -4.46
C ARG A 340 36.89 17.07 -5.51
N ASP A 341 38.19 17.23 -5.33
CA ASP A 341 39.20 16.75 -6.28
C ASP A 341 39.22 15.22 -6.37
N GLY A 342 38.97 14.54 -5.24
CA GLY A 342 38.82 13.10 -5.19
C GLY A 342 37.56 12.62 -5.93
N TRP A 343 36.46 13.36 -5.85
CA TRP A 343 35.24 13.04 -6.60
C TRP A 343 35.46 13.17 -8.11
N ALA A 344 36.08 14.28 -8.54
CA ALA A 344 36.39 14.51 -9.96
C ALA A 344 37.27 13.37 -10.54
N ALA A 345 38.28 12.91 -9.81
CA ALA A 345 39.14 11.81 -10.23
C ALA A 345 38.37 10.48 -10.38
N ILE A 346 37.45 10.17 -9.46
CA ILE A 346 36.60 8.97 -9.53
C ILE A 346 35.71 9.02 -10.77
N VAL A 347 35.05 10.17 -10.99
CA VAL A 347 34.19 10.39 -12.14
C VAL A 347 34.96 10.26 -13.45
N GLU A 348 36.18 10.82 -13.52
CA GLU A 348 37.03 10.73 -14.69
C GLU A 348 37.47 9.29 -14.98
N GLU A 349 37.87 8.53 -13.95
CA GLU A 349 38.20 7.10 -14.07
C GLU A 349 37.00 6.29 -14.60
N LEU A 350 35.82 6.47 -14.00
CA LEU A 350 34.59 5.79 -14.42
C LEU A 350 34.19 6.16 -15.86
N THR A 351 34.23 7.45 -16.19
CA THR A 351 33.90 7.94 -17.53
C THR A 351 34.92 7.46 -18.56
N GLY A 352 36.20 7.38 -18.21
CA GLY A 352 37.27 6.88 -19.06
C GLY A 352 37.12 5.39 -19.39
N ALA A 353 36.81 4.57 -18.38
CA ALA A 353 36.50 3.15 -18.57
C ALA A 353 35.25 2.96 -19.46
N PHE A 354 34.22 3.78 -19.25
CA PHE A 354 33.00 3.73 -20.06
C PHE A 354 33.23 4.14 -21.52
N ARG A 355 34.03 5.18 -21.78
CA ARG A 355 34.38 5.64 -23.14
C ARG A 355 35.09 4.58 -23.97
N THR A 356 35.88 3.71 -23.32
CA THR A 356 36.62 2.63 -23.97
C THR A 356 35.81 1.32 -24.04
N ALA A 357 34.55 1.34 -23.59
CA ALA A 357 33.68 0.16 -23.46
C ALA A 357 34.28 -0.99 -22.63
N ASP A 358 35.24 -0.70 -21.74
CA ASP A 358 35.80 -1.67 -20.81
C ASP A 358 34.92 -1.75 -19.55
N VAL A 359 33.85 -2.55 -19.66
CA VAL A 359 32.89 -2.81 -18.57
C VAL A 359 33.60 -3.36 -17.32
N PHE A 360 34.60 -4.21 -17.50
CA PHE A 360 35.33 -4.80 -16.38
C PHE A 360 36.19 -3.75 -15.66
N ALA A 361 36.79 -2.80 -16.38
CA ALA A 361 37.48 -1.67 -15.76
C ALA A 361 36.52 -0.79 -14.96
N ALA A 362 35.33 -0.51 -15.49
CA ALA A 362 34.32 0.27 -14.79
C ALA A 362 33.82 -0.44 -13.51
N GLN A 363 33.58 -1.75 -13.58
CA GLN A 363 33.23 -2.57 -12.39
C GLN A 363 34.35 -2.57 -11.35
N ARG A 364 35.61 -2.73 -11.76
CA ARG A 364 36.77 -2.66 -10.84
C ARG A 364 36.91 -1.30 -10.18
N ALA A 365 36.67 -0.21 -10.92
CA ALA A 365 36.69 1.15 -10.37
C ALA A 365 35.58 1.33 -9.32
N ILE A 366 34.37 0.86 -9.60
CA ILE A 366 33.26 0.87 -8.63
C ILE A 366 33.63 0.07 -7.37
N ALA A 367 34.08 -1.19 -7.53
CA ALA A 367 34.43 -2.03 -6.39
C ALA A 367 35.54 -1.43 -5.51
N ARG A 368 36.47 -0.67 -6.11
CA ARG A 368 37.54 0.02 -5.38
C ARG A 368 37.04 1.23 -4.61
N HIS A 369 36.21 2.08 -5.23
CA HIS A 369 35.80 3.36 -4.65
C HIS A 369 34.57 3.25 -3.74
N PHE A 370 33.75 2.21 -3.93
CA PHE A 370 32.51 1.95 -3.19
C PHE A 370 32.50 0.57 -2.52
N PRO A 371 33.39 0.31 -1.54
CA PRO A 371 33.45 -0.98 -0.86
C PRO A 371 32.23 -1.21 0.04
N GLY A 372 31.73 -2.45 0.09
CA GLY A 372 30.72 -2.91 1.06
C GLY A 372 29.27 -2.51 0.77
N HIS A 373 29.01 -1.79 -0.33
CA HIS A 373 27.67 -1.35 -0.71
C HIS A 373 27.42 -1.65 -2.18
N GLU A 374 26.73 -2.75 -2.47
CA GLU A 374 26.37 -3.14 -3.83
C GLU A 374 24.96 -2.63 -4.18
N LEU A 375 24.89 -1.72 -5.15
CA LEU A 375 23.63 -1.37 -5.81
C LEU A 375 23.16 -2.55 -6.66
N SER A 376 21.94 -2.99 -6.43
CA SER A 376 21.29 -4.00 -7.24
C SER A 376 19.79 -3.70 -7.33
N LEU A 377 19.06 -4.46 -8.15
CA LEU A 377 17.59 -4.37 -8.18
C LEU A 377 16.95 -4.66 -6.81
N SER A 378 17.64 -5.40 -5.93
CA SER A 378 17.17 -5.65 -4.56
C SER A 378 17.24 -4.40 -3.66
N SER A 379 18.05 -3.41 -4.03
CA SER A 379 18.15 -2.11 -3.34
C SER A 379 16.90 -1.25 -3.54
N LEU A 380 16.02 -1.59 -4.49
CA LEU A 380 14.74 -0.92 -4.67
C LEU A 380 13.82 -1.23 -3.49
N LEU A 381 13.46 -0.16 -2.78
CA LEU A 381 12.41 -0.14 -1.76
C LEU A 381 11.04 -0.67 -2.28
N PRO A 382 10.21 -1.26 -1.39
CA PRO A 382 8.94 -1.88 -1.75
C PRO A 382 7.94 -0.90 -2.38
N GLY A 383 7.46 -1.17 -3.60
CA GLY A 383 6.53 -0.30 -4.34
C GLY A 383 7.10 0.26 -5.65
N SER A 384 8.34 0.76 -5.67
CA SER A 384 9.00 1.09 -6.95
C SER A 384 9.60 -0.16 -7.61
N ARG A 385 9.87 -1.21 -6.84
CA ARG A 385 10.47 -2.45 -7.35
C ARG A 385 9.64 -3.04 -8.50
N GLU A 386 8.32 -3.12 -8.36
CA GLU A 386 7.45 -3.69 -9.42
C GLU A 386 7.47 -2.84 -10.69
N ARG A 387 7.39 -1.52 -10.57
CA ARG A 387 7.43 -0.60 -11.71
C ARG A 387 8.77 -0.68 -12.45
N VAL A 388 9.87 -0.60 -11.69
CA VAL A 388 11.23 -0.59 -12.23
C VAL A 388 11.59 -1.96 -12.79
N LEU A 389 11.20 -3.06 -12.14
CA LEU A 389 11.32 -4.40 -12.73
C LEU A 389 10.48 -4.54 -14.00
N GLY A 390 9.27 -3.99 -14.00
CA GLY A 390 8.43 -3.90 -15.19
C GLY A 390 9.15 -3.19 -16.34
N ALA A 391 9.80 -2.06 -16.07
CA ALA A 391 10.60 -1.33 -17.07
C ALA A 391 11.82 -2.12 -17.56
N VAL A 392 12.55 -2.78 -16.64
CA VAL A 392 13.69 -3.64 -17.00
C VAL A 392 13.27 -4.82 -17.88
N LEU A 393 12.12 -5.43 -17.56
CA LEU A 393 11.60 -6.60 -18.26
C LEU A 393 10.78 -6.24 -19.49
N ALA A 394 10.32 -5.00 -19.64
CA ALA A 394 9.42 -4.57 -20.71
C ALA A 394 9.97 -4.92 -22.10
N ASP A 395 11.24 -4.60 -22.36
CA ASP A 395 11.90 -4.93 -23.61
C ASP A 395 11.92 -6.44 -23.89
N ALA A 396 12.29 -7.24 -22.87
CA ALA A 396 12.42 -8.69 -23.00
C ALA A 396 11.04 -9.35 -23.19
N LEU A 397 10.04 -8.88 -22.45
CA LEU A 397 8.66 -9.34 -22.57
C LEU A 397 8.04 -8.95 -23.90
N ALA A 398 8.26 -7.72 -24.37
CA ALA A 398 7.77 -7.27 -25.68
C ALA A 398 8.39 -8.07 -26.83
N GLY A 399 9.69 -8.40 -26.73
CA GLY A 399 10.35 -9.29 -27.69
C GLY A 399 9.76 -10.70 -27.69
N ALA A 400 9.62 -11.32 -26.51
CA ALA A 400 9.00 -12.63 -26.38
C ALA A 400 7.54 -12.66 -26.87
N ASP A 401 6.80 -11.58 -26.66
CA ASP A 401 5.41 -11.44 -27.13
C ASP A 401 5.33 -11.34 -28.65
N ALA A 402 6.23 -10.59 -29.27
CA ALA A 402 6.31 -10.51 -30.73
C ALA A 402 6.64 -11.89 -31.34
N ASP A 403 7.54 -12.65 -30.72
CA ASP A 403 7.91 -14.00 -31.15
C ASP A 403 6.73 -14.99 -31.01
N LEU A 404 6.01 -14.95 -29.88
CA LEU A 404 4.81 -15.77 -29.66
C LEU A 404 3.68 -15.42 -30.63
N ALA A 405 3.45 -14.12 -30.88
CA ALA A 405 2.45 -13.66 -31.83
C ALA A 405 2.78 -14.13 -33.26
N ALA A 406 4.04 -13.96 -33.70
CA ALA A 406 4.49 -14.42 -35.00
C ALA A 406 4.40 -15.95 -35.16
N ALA A 407 4.69 -16.70 -34.08
CA ALA A 407 4.52 -18.14 -34.06
C ALA A 407 3.04 -18.54 -34.15
N TYR A 408 2.14 -17.87 -33.42
CA TYR A 408 0.71 -18.11 -33.50
C TYR A 408 0.17 -17.81 -34.90
N ASP A 409 0.43 -16.63 -35.45
CA ASP A 409 -0.11 -16.20 -36.74
C ASP A 409 0.32 -17.16 -37.89
N ARG A 410 1.53 -17.71 -37.81
CA ARG A 410 2.04 -18.73 -38.74
C ARG A 410 1.27 -20.05 -38.68
N HIS A 411 0.84 -20.45 -37.48
CA HIS A 411 0.22 -21.76 -37.24
C HIS A 411 -1.29 -21.71 -37.05
N ALA A 412 -1.90 -20.52 -36.97
CA ALA A 412 -3.34 -20.34 -36.76
C ALA A 412 -4.22 -21.10 -37.80
N PRO A 413 -3.91 -21.11 -39.12
CA PRO A 413 -4.69 -21.90 -40.07
C PRO A 413 -4.69 -23.41 -39.79
N LEU A 414 -3.55 -23.96 -39.35
CA LEU A 414 -3.43 -25.37 -39.00
C LEU A 414 -4.20 -25.69 -37.70
N ILE A 415 -4.08 -24.83 -36.68
CA ILE A 415 -4.82 -24.99 -35.41
C ILE A 415 -6.32 -24.98 -35.68
N ARG A 416 -6.82 -24.00 -36.45
CA ARG A 416 -8.24 -23.93 -36.83
C ARG A 416 -8.69 -25.15 -37.62
N TRP A 417 -7.87 -25.64 -38.54
CA TRP A 417 -8.17 -26.86 -39.30
C TRP A 417 -8.28 -28.09 -38.39
N LEU A 418 -7.34 -28.29 -37.46
CA LEU A 418 -7.38 -29.38 -36.50
C LEU A 418 -8.64 -29.32 -35.62
N VAL A 419 -8.96 -28.14 -35.10
CA VAL A 419 -10.15 -27.92 -34.26
C VAL A 419 -11.44 -28.18 -35.04
N ALA A 420 -11.54 -27.71 -36.29
CA ALA A 420 -12.71 -27.89 -37.13
C ALA A 420 -12.98 -29.36 -37.53
N HIS A 421 -11.95 -30.22 -37.49
CA HIS A 421 -12.05 -31.65 -37.77
C HIS A 421 -12.03 -32.50 -36.49
N ASP A 422 -12.19 -31.89 -35.32
CA ASP A 422 -12.13 -32.54 -34.01
C ASP A 422 -10.86 -33.40 -33.80
N LEU A 423 -9.74 -32.97 -34.39
CA LEU A 423 -8.44 -33.58 -34.21
C LEU A 423 -7.71 -32.96 -33.01
N PRO A 424 -6.86 -33.72 -32.30
CA PRO A 424 -6.10 -33.19 -31.18
C PRO A 424 -5.10 -32.12 -31.65
N VAL A 425 -5.15 -30.94 -31.02
CA VAL A 425 -4.15 -29.89 -31.22
C VAL A 425 -2.92 -30.23 -30.38
N PRO A 426 -1.71 -30.30 -30.96
CA PRO A 426 -0.48 -30.49 -30.19
C PRO A 426 -0.33 -29.44 -29.08
N GLU A 427 0.10 -29.88 -27.89
CA GLU A 427 0.19 -29.05 -26.68
C GLU A 427 0.98 -27.74 -26.91
N VAL A 428 2.09 -27.81 -27.63
CA VAL A 428 2.93 -26.64 -27.95
C VAL A 428 2.16 -25.59 -28.76
N LEU A 429 1.34 -26.02 -29.73
CA LEU A 429 0.53 -25.10 -30.54
C LEU A 429 -0.62 -24.50 -29.73
N HIS A 430 -1.21 -25.28 -28.82
CA HIS A 430 -2.24 -24.79 -27.92
C HIS A 430 -1.69 -23.75 -26.94
N ALA A 431 -0.52 -24.00 -26.34
CA ALA A 431 0.13 -23.07 -25.42
C ALA A 431 0.48 -21.72 -26.08
N ILE A 432 0.95 -21.75 -27.34
CA ILE A 432 1.23 -20.54 -28.12
C ILE A 432 -0.07 -19.74 -28.40
N ALA A 433 -1.15 -20.44 -28.80
CA ALA A 433 -2.45 -19.80 -29.02
C ALA A 433 -3.01 -19.18 -27.74
N GLU A 434 -2.95 -19.94 -26.63
CA GLU A 434 -3.43 -19.52 -25.32
C GLU A 434 -2.68 -18.27 -24.81
N ALA A 435 -1.35 -18.27 -24.89
CA ALA A 435 -0.53 -17.13 -24.47
C ALA A 435 -0.81 -15.87 -25.32
N THR A 436 -0.85 -16.01 -26.65
CA THR A 436 -1.06 -14.88 -27.57
C THR A 436 -2.46 -14.28 -27.43
N LEU A 437 -3.50 -15.11 -27.41
CA LEU A 437 -4.89 -14.65 -27.38
C LEU A 437 -5.27 -14.02 -26.05
N ARG A 438 -4.78 -14.57 -24.92
CA ARG A 438 -4.97 -13.94 -23.61
C ARG A 438 -4.36 -12.54 -23.57
N ARG A 439 -3.13 -12.38 -24.09
CA ARG A 439 -2.46 -11.07 -24.14
C ARG A 439 -3.17 -10.07 -25.05
N ARG A 440 -3.67 -10.49 -26.22
CA ARG A 440 -4.50 -9.64 -27.09
C ARG A 440 -5.75 -9.14 -26.36
N VAL A 441 -6.49 -10.03 -25.70
CA VAL A 441 -7.68 -9.68 -24.90
C VAL A 441 -7.32 -8.73 -23.75
N LEU A 442 -6.28 -9.02 -22.98
CA LEU A 442 -5.81 -8.16 -21.89
C LEU A 442 -5.39 -6.77 -22.40
N GLY A 443 -4.68 -6.71 -23.53
CA GLY A 443 -4.26 -5.46 -24.16
C GLY A 443 -5.46 -4.60 -24.55
N THR A 444 -6.48 -5.18 -25.19
CA THR A 444 -7.71 -4.45 -25.53
C THR A 444 -8.48 -4.01 -24.29
N LEU A 445 -8.58 -4.86 -23.26
CA LEU A 445 -9.27 -4.51 -22.01
C LEU A 445 -8.56 -3.38 -21.27
N ARG A 446 -7.22 -3.39 -21.23
CA ARG A 446 -6.38 -2.40 -20.53
C ARG A 446 -6.20 -1.09 -21.29
N ALA A 447 -6.54 -1.03 -22.57
CA ALA A 447 -6.44 0.19 -23.37
C ALA A 447 -7.39 1.28 -22.84
N ASP A 448 -6.92 2.55 -22.86
CA ASP A 448 -7.72 3.71 -22.44
C ASP A 448 -9.01 3.84 -23.27
N HIS A 449 -8.91 3.53 -24.56
CA HIS A 449 -10.03 3.51 -25.50
C HIS A 449 -10.25 2.09 -26.02
N ALA A 450 -10.75 1.22 -25.15
CA ALA A 450 -11.02 -0.17 -25.50
C ALA A 450 -12.04 -0.28 -26.66
N SER A 451 -11.64 -0.91 -27.77
CA SER A 451 -12.54 -1.17 -28.88
C SER A 451 -13.34 -2.45 -28.64
N PHE A 452 -14.66 -2.31 -28.50
CA PHE A 452 -15.56 -3.47 -28.37
C PHE A 452 -15.50 -4.39 -29.59
N SER A 453 -15.29 -3.85 -30.80
CA SER A 453 -15.18 -4.67 -32.01
C SER A 453 -13.92 -5.54 -31.99
N GLN A 454 -12.77 -4.97 -31.61
CA GLN A 454 -11.50 -5.71 -31.48
C GLN A 454 -11.58 -6.75 -30.37
N LEU A 455 -12.14 -6.40 -29.21
CA LEU A 455 -12.32 -7.34 -28.11
C LEU A 455 -13.18 -8.53 -28.54
N ARG A 456 -14.27 -8.27 -29.27
CA ARG A 456 -15.16 -9.31 -29.81
C ARG A 456 -14.42 -10.21 -30.80
N GLU A 457 -13.59 -9.64 -31.69
CA GLU A 457 -12.78 -10.41 -32.64
C GLU A 457 -11.81 -11.36 -31.91
N HIS A 458 -11.11 -10.87 -30.88
CA HIS A 458 -10.20 -11.70 -30.09
C HIS A 458 -10.94 -12.80 -29.29
N ILE A 459 -12.14 -12.52 -28.79
CA ILE A 459 -12.97 -13.53 -28.11
C ILE A 459 -13.42 -14.61 -29.09
N ILE A 460 -13.91 -14.23 -30.28
CA ILE A 460 -14.33 -15.19 -31.32
C ILE A 460 -13.13 -16.05 -31.73
N GLU A 461 -11.99 -15.43 -31.97
CA GLU A 461 -10.78 -16.16 -32.33
C GLU A 461 -10.39 -17.17 -31.25
N ALA A 462 -10.44 -16.80 -29.96
CA ALA A 462 -10.17 -17.73 -28.87
C ALA A 462 -11.16 -18.89 -28.79
N LEU A 463 -12.44 -18.65 -29.08
CA LEU A 463 -13.45 -19.72 -29.18
C LEU A 463 -13.15 -20.67 -30.35
N ASP A 464 -12.78 -20.14 -31.52
CA ASP A 464 -12.46 -20.92 -32.72
C ASP A 464 -11.28 -21.88 -32.50
N VAL A 465 -10.33 -21.53 -31.63
CA VAL A 465 -9.18 -22.38 -31.29
C VAL A 465 -9.28 -23.07 -29.92
N LYS A 466 -10.47 -23.06 -29.31
CA LYS A 466 -10.77 -23.70 -28.01
C LYS A 466 -9.86 -23.21 -26.86
N VAL A 467 -9.47 -21.94 -26.86
CA VAL A 467 -8.69 -21.29 -25.78
C VAL A 467 -9.61 -20.73 -24.69
N SER A 468 -9.33 -21.07 -23.44
CA SER A 468 -10.06 -20.50 -22.30
C SER A 468 -9.53 -19.11 -21.93
N LEU A 469 -10.39 -18.11 -22.10
CA LEU A 469 -10.21 -16.73 -21.61
C LEU A 469 -10.67 -16.55 -20.16
N ASP A 470 -11.21 -17.60 -19.56
CA ASP A 470 -11.81 -17.57 -18.25
C ASP A 470 -10.74 -17.73 -17.16
N THR A 471 -10.08 -16.62 -16.86
CA THR A 471 -8.96 -16.55 -15.91
C THR A 471 -9.15 -15.38 -14.93
N PRO A 472 -8.57 -15.45 -13.72
CA PRO A 472 -8.60 -14.34 -12.77
C PRO A 472 -8.02 -13.03 -13.34
N GLU A 473 -6.98 -13.10 -14.17
CA GLU A 473 -6.35 -11.90 -14.75
C GLU A 473 -7.27 -11.18 -15.74
N ILE A 474 -7.95 -11.93 -16.62
CA ILE A 474 -8.93 -11.35 -17.55
C ILE A 474 -10.15 -10.84 -16.79
N ALA A 475 -10.58 -11.52 -15.72
CA ALA A 475 -11.67 -11.05 -14.88
C ALA A 475 -11.34 -9.71 -14.20
N LEU A 476 -10.12 -9.56 -13.69
CA LEU A 476 -9.64 -8.29 -13.12
C LEU A 476 -9.59 -7.18 -14.19
N ALA A 477 -9.01 -7.47 -15.36
CA ALA A 477 -8.95 -6.50 -16.46
C ALA A 477 -10.36 -6.09 -16.95
N ALA A 478 -11.32 -7.03 -16.94
CA ALA A 478 -12.72 -6.75 -17.26
C ALA A 478 -13.37 -5.86 -16.19
N SER A 479 -13.13 -6.10 -14.89
CA SER A 479 -13.58 -5.23 -13.80
C SER A 479 -13.07 -3.80 -13.95
N GLU A 480 -11.78 -3.64 -14.21
CA GLU A 480 -11.17 -2.31 -14.45
C GLU A 480 -11.70 -1.63 -15.71
N GLY A 481 -11.92 -2.41 -16.78
CA GLY A 481 -12.54 -1.93 -18.01
C GLY A 481 -13.96 -1.42 -17.79
N LEU A 482 -14.79 -2.15 -17.04
CA LEU A 482 -16.14 -1.72 -16.65
C LEU A 482 -16.10 -0.45 -15.81
N ARG A 483 -15.14 -0.34 -14.87
CA ARG A 483 -14.92 0.87 -14.08
C ARG A 483 -14.61 2.08 -14.97
N ARG A 484 -13.66 1.94 -15.90
CA ARG A 484 -13.34 3.03 -16.85
C ARG A 484 -14.57 3.42 -17.66
N LEU A 485 -15.32 2.46 -18.19
CA LEU A 485 -16.50 2.75 -19.00
C LEU A 485 -17.58 3.49 -18.19
N ILE A 486 -17.89 3.08 -16.95
CA ILE A 486 -18.96 3.71 -16.17
C ILE A 486 -18.63 5.14 -15.76
N GLU A 487 -17.34 5.45 -15.56
CA GLU A 487 -16.84 6.79 -15.26
C GLU A 487 -17.06 7.78 -16.42
N HIS A 488 -17.15 7.28 -17.66
CA HIS A 488 -17.34 8.10 -18.86
C HIS A 488 -18.80 8.16 -19.35
N VAL A 489 -19.74 7.48 -18.67
CA VAL A 489 -21.17 7.49 -19.06
C VAL A 489 -21.84 8.85 -18.82
N VAL A 490 -21.35 9.62 -17.84
CA VAL A 490 -21.88 10.95 -17.52
C VAL A 490 -20.92 12.00 -18.08
N GLY A 491 -21.40 12.82 -19.02
CA GLY A 491 -20.63 13.91 -19.59
C GLY A 491 -20.35 15.04 -18.59
N PRO A 492 -19.41 15.97 -18.91
CA PRO A 492 -19.06 17.09 -18.04
C PRO A 492 -20.24 18.03 -17.70
N ASP A 493 -21.24 18.07 -18.57
CA ASP A 493 -22.49 18.83 -18.43
C ASP A 493 -23.58 18.06 -17.64
N GLY A 494 -23.26 16.85 -17.17
CA GLY A 494 -24.17 15.98 -16.44
C GLY A 494 -25.13 15.18 -17.33
N THR A 495 -25.04 15.29 -18.66
CA THR A 495 -25.86 14.49 -19.60
C THR A 495 -25.36 13.05 -19.70
N LEU A 496 -26.23 12.12 -20.08
CA LEU A 496 -25.85 10.72 -20.30
C LEU A 496 -25.41 10.53 -21.74
N ASP A 497 -24.20 10.01 -21.94
CA ASP A 497 -23.75 9.57 -23.25
C ASP A 497 -24.41 8.23 -23.59
N VAL A 498 -25.34 8.27 -24.55
CA VAL A 498 -26.11 7.11 -25.00
C VAL A 498 -25.22 6.00 -25.56
N ALA A 499 -24.15 6.35 -26.26
CA ALA A 499 -23.22 5.41 -26.89
C ALA A 499 -22.30 4.76 -25.84
N ALA A 500 -21.82 5.55 -24.88
CA ALA A 500 -21.07 5.03 -23.73
C ALA A 500 -21.94 4.07 -22.90
N LEU A 501 -23.22 4.40 -22.71
CA LEU A 501 -24.17 3.59 -21.96
C LEU A 501 -24.50 2.25 -22.66
N ASP A 502 -24.65 2.22 -23.99
CA ASP A 502 -24.77 0.95 -24.74
C ASP A 502 -23.49 0.11 -24.62
N THR A 503 -22.33 0.76 -24.74
CA THR A 503 -21.01 0.11 -24.67
C THR A 503 -20.83 -0.61 -23.33
N ILE A 504 -21.11 0.07 -22.22
CA ILE A 504 -21.01 -0.57 -20.91
C ILE A 504 -22.08 -1.63 -20.68
N ALA A 505 -23.32 -1.43 -21.16
CA ALA A 505 -24.37 -2.43 -21.03
C ALA A 505 -23.96 -3.76 -21.71
N ARG A 506 -23.37 -3.67 -22.91
CA ARG A 506 -22.82 -4.84 -23.63
C ARG A 506 -21.64 -5.46 -22.88
N ALA A 507 -20.71 -4.65 -22.39
CA ALA A 507 -19.56 -5.13 -21.63
C ALA A 507 -19.99 -5.87 -20.35
N ALA A 508 -20.97 -5.33 -19.62
CA ALA A 508 -21.52 -5.93 -18.40
C ALA A 508 -22.20 -7.27 -18.67
N GLU A 509 -22.90 -7.42 -19.79
CA GLU A 509 -23.50 -8.72 -20.18
C GLU A 509 -22.45 -9.79 -20.45
N VAL A 510 -21.32 -9.42 -21.08
CA VAL A 510 -20.20 -10.33 -21.31
C VAL A 510 -19.55 -10.71 -19.98
N ALA A 511 -19.25 -9.73 -19.14
CA ALA A 511 -18.66 -9.95 -17.82
C ALA A 511 -19.53 -10.85 -16.93
N ALA A 512 -20.86 -10.65 -16.94
CA ALA A 512 -21.80 -11.44 -16.16
C ALA A 512 -21.90 -12.93 -16.58
N ARG A 513 -21.39 -13.27 -17.77
CA ARG A 513 -21.36 -14.65 -18.30
C ARG A 513 -20.01 -15.36 -18.09
N MET A 514 -18.99 -14.66 -17.60
CA MET A 514 -17.70 -15.27 -17.24
C MET A 514 -17.88 -16.20 -16.03
N ARG A 515 -17.14 -17.32 -15.94
CA ARG A 515 -17.20 -18.18 -14.74
C ARG A 515 -16.24 -17.69 -13.67
N SER A 516 -15.13 -17.08 -14.05
CA SER A 516 -14.25 -16.30 -13.17
C SER A 516 -15.01 -15.09 -12.66
N ALA A 517 -14.89 -14.84 -11.35
CA ALA A 517 -15.61 -13.75 -10.70
C ALA A 517 -15.06 -12.40 -11.16
N VAL A 518 -15.81 -11.71 -12.02
CA VAL A 518 -15.62 -10.29 -12.30
C VAL A 518 -16.19 -9.51 -11.12
N ASP A 519 -15.39 -8.66 -10.48
CA ASP A 519 -15.90 -7.71 -9.50
C ASP A 519 -16.74 -6.64 -10.21
N LEU A 520 -18.03 -6.59 -9.85
CA LEU A 520 -19.02 -5.68 -10.41
C LEU A 520 -19.37 -4.54 -9.44
N TRP A 521 -18.78 -4.49 -8.25
CA TRP A 521 -19.21 -3.62 -7.15
C TRP A 521 -19.29 -2.15 -7.55
N LEU A 522 -18.27 -1.62 -8.23
CA LEU A 522 -18.23 -0.21 -8.62
C LEU A 522 -19.26 0.08 -9.71
N ALA A 523 -19.34 -0.77 -10.73
CA ALA A 523 -20.34 -0.64 -11.79
C ALA A 523 -21.77 -0.74 -11.23
N GLN A 524 -22.01 -1.62 -10.27
CA GLN A 524 -23.29 -1.77 -9.57
C GLN A 524 -23.67 -0.50 -8.81
N ASN A 525 -22.78 0.05 -7.97
CA ASN A 525 -23.04 1.26 -7.20
C ASN A 525 -23.25 2.49 -8.08
N ALA A 526 -22.43 2.64 -9.13
CA ALA A 526 -22.59 3.74 -10.08
C ALA A 526 -23.90 3.63 -10.86
N THR A 527 -24.24 2.44 -11.38
CA THR A 527 -25.51 2.19 -12.06
C THR A 527 -26.70 2.41 -11.14
N TRP A 528 -26.63 1.99 -9.87
CA TRP A 528 -27.67 2.23 -8.88
C TRP A 528 -27.99 3.72 -8.72
N ARG A 529 -26.98 4.59 -8.66
CA ARG A 529 -27.18 6.05 -8.63
C ARG A 529 -27.77 6.59 -9.94
N LEU A 530 -27.44 5.98 -11.08
CA LEU A 530 -28.00 6.36 -12.37
C LEU A 530 -29.48 5.98 -12.50
N LEU A 531 -29.94 4.92 -11.83
CA LEU A 531 -31.34 4.50 -11.85
C LEU A 531 -32.31 5.57 -11.30
N ASP A 532 -31.85 6.52 -10.48
CA ASP A 532 -32.65 7.67 -10.05
C ASP A 532 -33.09 8.56 -11.22
N ARG A 533 -32.36 8.54 -12.35
CA ARG A 533 -32.68 9.29 -13.57
C ARG A 533 -33.68 8.56 -14.47
N LEU A 534 -33.89 7.27 -14.25
CA LEU A 534 -34.71 6.42 -15.14
C LEU A 534 -36.17 6.91 -15.28
N PRO A 535 -36.86 7.40 -14.23
CA PRO A 535 -38.23 7.92 -14.39
C PRO A 535 -38.33 9.13 -15.32
N ASP A 536 -37.33 10.03 -15.29
CA ASP A 536 -37.30 11.21 -16.15
C ASP A 536 -36.98 10.83 -17.60
N LEU A 537 -35.99 9.96 -17.81
CA LEU A 537 -35.64 9.43 -19.15
C LEU A 537 -36.84 8.74 -19.81
N ARG A 538 -37.58 7.89 -19.07
CA ARG A 538 -38.80 7.25 -19.56
C ARG A 538 -39.87 8.28 -19.96
N ARG A 539 -40.04 9.35 -19.17
CA ARG A 539 -41.02 10.41 -19.44
C ARG A 539 -40.68 11.19 -20.72
N ARG A 540 -39.41 11.58 -20.88
CA ARG A 540 -38.92 12.29 -22.07
C ARG A 540 -38.97 11.41 -23.32
N GLY A 541 -38.59 10.14 -23.20
CA GLY A 541 -38.72 9.17 -24.29
C GLY A 541 -40.17 8.99 -24.75
N ALA A 542 -41.13 8.91 -23.80
CA ALA A 542 -42.56 8.86 -24.13
C ALA A 542 -43.08 10.15 -24.79
N ALA A 543 -42.37 11.28 -24.62
CA ALA A 543 -42.67 12.56 -25.25
C ALA A 543 -41.99 12.76 -26.63
N GLY A 544 -41.28 11.74 -27.14
CA GLY A 544 -40.66 11.76 -28.48
C GLY A 544 -39.16 12.11 -28.51
N ASP A 545 -38.47 12.10 -27.38
CA ASP A 545 -37.01 12.25 -27.30
C ASP A 545 -36.32 10.89 -27.47
N ASP A 546 -35.88 10.59 -28.70
CA ASP A 546 -35.27 9.31 -29.07
C ASP A 546 -33.99 8.99 -28.26
N ASP A 547 -33.17 10.01 -27.95
CA ASP A 547 -31.95 9.83 -27.16
C ASP A 547 -32.29 9.45 -25.71
N SER A 548 -33.31 10.07 -25.12
CA SER A 548 -33.80 9.70 -23.78
C SER A 548 -34.41 8.30 -23.75
N ALA A 549 -35.14 7.91 -24.80
CA ALA A 549 -35.70 6.56 -24.92
C ALA A 549 -34.60 5.50 -25.01
N GLN A 550 -33.56 5.75 -25.82
CA GLN A 550 -32.43 4.85 -25.97
C GLN A 550 -31.57 4.80 -24.69
N ALA A 551 -31.36 5.93 -24.03
CA ALA A 551 -30.68 5.99 -22.73
C ALA A 551 -31.41 5.16 -21.67
N ALA A 552 -32.74 5.27 -21.57
CA ALA A 552 -33.55 4.47 -20.65
C ALA A 552 -33.38 2.96 -20.91
N ALA A 553 -33.49 2.54 -22.18
CA ALA A 553 -33.34 1.14 -22.56
C ALA A 553 -31.94 0.59 -22.25
N ASN A 554 -30.89 1.37 -22.53
CA ASN A 554 -29.50 0.97 -22.25
C ASN A 554 -29.23 0.91 -20.73
N LEU A 555 -29.79 1.82 -19.94
CA LEU A 555 -29.67 1.81 -18.48
C LEU A 555 -30.35 0.60 -17.84
N GLU A 556 -31.57 0.26 -18.31
CA GLU A 556 -32.28 -0.94 -17.86
C GLU A 556 -31.56 -2.23 -18.24
N ARG A 557 -30.94 -2.25 -19.42
CA ARG A 557 -30.10 -3.37 -19.87
C ARG A 557 -28.88 -3.52 -18.98
N LEU A 558 -28.17 -2.43 -18.69
CA LEU A 558 -27.03 -2.41 -17.78
C LEU A 558 -27.43 -2.90 -16.37
N ALA A 559 -28.52 -2.39 -15.81
CA ALA A 559 -29.01 -2.78 -14.50
C ALA A 559 -29.32 -4.29 -14.43
N ARG A 560 -29.97 -4.85 -15.46
CA ARG A 560 -30.22 -6.30 -15.54
C ARG A 560 -28.94 -7.12 -15.61
N ALA A 561 -27.97 -6.70 -16.45
CA ALA A 561 -26.67 -7.37 -16.56
C ALA A 561 -25.92 -7.38 -15.22
N LEU A 562 -26.04 -6.29 -14.45
CA LEU A 562 -25.43 -6.13 -13.13
C LEU A 562 -26.27 -6.69 -11.98
N ARG A 563 -27.41 -7.34 -12.27
CA ARG A 563 -28.34 -7.92 -11.27
C ARG A 563 -28.90 -6.90 -10.26
N LEU A 564 -29.12 -5.67 -10.72
CA LEU A 564 -29.78 -4.63 -9.94
C LEU A 564 -31.29 -4.66 -10.18
N ALA A 565 -32.06 -4.37 -9.13
CA ALA A 565 -33.50 -4.20 -9.25
C ALA A 565 -33.82 -2.87 -9.96
N VAL A 566 -34.62 -2.93 -11.01
CA VAL A 566 -35.15 -1.75 -11.70
C VAL A 566 -36.54 -1.45 -11.12
N ARG A 567 -36.75 -0.22 -10.63
CA ARG A 567 -38.02 0.24 -10.07
C ARG A 567 -38.96 0.84 -11.11
#